data_AF-A0A9W9UUX8-F1
#
_entry.id   AF-A0A9W9UUX8-F1
#
_cell.length_a   1.000
_cell.length_b   1.000
_cell.length_c   1.000
_cell.angle_alpha   90.00
_cell.angle_beta   90.00
_cell.angle_gamma   90.00
#
_symmetry.space_group_name_H-M   'P 1'
#
loop_
_entity.id
_entity.type
_entity.pdbx_description
1 polymer ?
#
loop_
_entity_poly.entity_id
_entity_poly.type
_entity_poly.pdbx_seq_one_letter_code
_entity_poly.pdbx_strand_id
1 'polypeptide(L)'
;MGSIAITDPLFESVGLGALTLNHRVVLAPLTRMRAGKESEGVYVPNELNVKYYSQRASGGGFMLTEATPISRHAAGYPGVPGIFTTSQIADWKVTDAVHAKGAYIYCQLWHVGRATVSTLGCSLKYQSVQANPSKKLLNLFSFKVQ
;
A
#
# COMPACT_ATOMS: atom_id res chain seq x y z
N MET A 1 11.92 -0.71 37.39
CA MET A 1 11.25 -0.20 36.17
C MET A 1 11.79 1.19 35.92
N GLY A 2 12.57 1.40 34.85
CA GLY A 2 13.15 2.71 34.56
C GLY A 2 12.05 3.69 34.15
N SER A 3 11.94 4.80 34.86
CA SER A 3 11.08 5.93 34.48
C SER A 3 11.62 6.53 33.18
N ILE A 4 10.77 6.70 32.17
CA ILE A 4 11.14 7.41 30.95
C ILE A 4 11.17 8.91 31.30
N ALA A 5 12.37 9.42 31.56
CA ALA A 5 12.56 10.85 31.72
C ALA A 5 12.36 11.55 30.36
N ILE A 6 11.95 12.83 30.36
CA ILE A 6 11.84 13.67 29.14
C ILE A 6 13.19 13.79 28.39
N THR A 7 14.29 13.35 29.01
CA THR A 7 15.63 13.25 28.42
C THR A 7 15.92 11.90 27.75
N ASP A 8 14.91 11.05 27.51
CA ASP A 8 15.11 9.79 26.78
C ASP A 8 15.36 10.06 25.28
N PRO A 9 16.42 9.46 24.68
CA PRO A 9 16.71 9.60 23.24
C PRO A 9 15.52 9.29 22.33
N LEU A 10 14.55 8.51 22.77
CA LEU A 10 13.33 8.20 22.03
C LEU A 10 12.48 9.46 21.73
N PHE A 11 12.49 10.45 22.62
CA PHE A 11 11.73 11.70 22.51
C PHE A 11 12.57 12.88 22.03
N GLU A 12 13.83 12.64 21.67
CA GLU A 12 14.68 13.64 21.04
C GLU A 12 14.41 13.77 19.54
N SER A 13 14.62 14.97 19.02
CA SER A 13 14.53 15.24 17.58
C SER A 13 15.56 14.44 16.77
N VAL A 14 15.20 14.07 15.55
CA VAL A 14 16.08 13.37 14.62
C VAL A 14 15.82 13.81 13.18
N GLY A 15 16.88 13.96 12.39
CA GLY A 15 16.78 14.20 10.95
C GLY A 15 16.46 12.90 10.19
N LEU A 16 15.56 12.97 9.22
CA LEU A 16 15.20 11.89 8.30
C LEU A 16 15.12 12.43 6.87
N GLY A 17 16.24 12.36 6.15
CA GLY A 17 16.35 12.95 4.81
C GLY A 17 16.12 14.46 4.86
N ALA A 18 15.07 14.95 4.20
CA ALA A 18 14.68 16.35 4.21
C ALA A 18 13.77 16.75 5.39
N LEU A 19 13.37 15.78 6.24
CA LEU A 19 12.45 16.00 7.36
C LEU A 19 13.23 16.14 8.67
N THR A 20 12.72 16.95 9.58
CA THR A 20 13.12 16.96 10.99
C THR A 20 11.96 16.47 11.83
N LEU A 21 12.14 15.35 12.51
CA LEU A 21 11.15 14.74 13.39
C LEU A 21 11.34 15.24 14.82
N ASN A 22 10.26 15.38 15.58
CA ASN A 22 10.31 15.80 16.98
C ASN A 22 10.57 14.62 17.94
N HIS A 23 10.39 13.39 17.48
CA HIS A 23 10.63 12.17 18.24
C HIS A 23 10.95 11.00 17.30
N ARG A 24 11.48 9.90 17.87
CA ARG A 24 11.92 8.71 17.11
C ARG A 24 10.86 7.60 17.06
N VAL A 25 9.67 7.83 17.61
CA VAL A 25 8.53 6.91 17.51
C VAL A 25 7.86 7.03 16.14
N VAL A 26 7.84 5.93 15.38
CA VAL A 26 7.28 5.87 14.01
C VAL A 26 6.11 4.89 13.96
N LEU A 27 5.02 5.26 13.28
CA LEU A 27 3.97 4.29 12.96
C LEU A 27 4.44 3.42 11.79
N ALA A 28 4.75 2.16 12.08
CA ALA A 28 5.06 1.15 11.09
C ALA A 28 3.89 0.93 10.11
N PRO A 29 4.15 0.42 8.89
CA PRO A 29 3.09 0.10 7.94
C PRO A 29 2.28 -1.09 8.44
N LEU A 30 0.96 -0.91 8.62
CA LEU A 30 0.07 -1.92 9.17
C LEU A 30 -1.15 -2.09 8.26
N THR A 31 -1.17 -3.14 7.44
CA THR A 31 -2.32 -3.43 6.57
C THR A 31 -3.58 -3.65 7.38
N ARG A 32 -4.62 -2.84 7.14
CA ARG A 32 -5.86 -2.90 7.92
C ARG A 32 -7.03 -3.44 7.14
N MET A 33 -7.00 -3.59 5.83
CA MET A 33 -8.12 -4.19 5.06
C MET A 33 -9.47 -3.48 5.28
N ARG A 34 -9.49 -2.15 5.55
CA ARG A 34 -10.73 -1.40 5.89
C ARG A 34 -11.15 -0.37 4.83
N ALA A 35 -10.48 -0.34 3.67
CA ALA A 35 -10.87 0.51 2.56
C ALA A 35 -12.21 0.06 1.95
N GLY A 36 -12.96 1.00 1.37
CA GLY A 36 -14.22 0.72 0.69
C GLY A 36 -14.00 0.01 -0.63
N LYS A 37 -14.87 -0.93 -1.00
CA LYS A 37 -14.85 -1.58 -2.32
C LYS A 37 -15.53 -0.67 -3.33
N GLU A 38 -14.79 -0.23 -4.34
CA GLU A 38 -15.33 0.54 -5.48
C GLU A 38 -15.72 -0.42 -6.62
N SER A 39 -14.80 -1.32 -6.98
CA SER A 39 -15.01 -2.35 -7.99
C SER A 39 -14.15 -3.58 -7.69
N GLU A 40 -14.25 -4.64 -8.49
CA GLU A 40 -13.44 -5.85 -8.29
C GLU A 40 -11.94 -5.53 -8.34
N GLY A 41 -11.24 -5.82 -7.24
CA GLY A 41 -9.82 -5.53 -7.10
C GLY A 41 -9.46 -4.05 -6.94
N VAL A 42 -10.45 -3.17 -6.74
CA VAL A 42 -10.22 -1.74 -6.52
C VAL A 42 -10.87 -1.33 -5.20
N TYR A 43 -10.01 -0.96 -4.25
CA TYR A 43 -10.43 -0.44 -2.95
C TYR A 43 -9.90 0.98 -2.76
N VAL A 44 -10.74 1.83 -2.17
CA VAL A 44 -10.53 3.26 -2.02
C VAL A 44 -10.55 3.62 -0.54
N PRO A 45 -9.60 4.43 -0.03
CA PRO A 45 -9.66 4.92 1.34
C PRO A 45 -11.01 5.59 1.65
N ASN A 46 -11.48 5.47 2.88
CA ASN A 46 -12.73 6.11 3.33
C ASN A 46 -12.50 6.92 4.62
N GLU A 47 -13.57 7.47 5.18
CA GLU A 47 -13.53 8.27 6.41
C GLU A 47 -12.89 7.53 7.60
N LEU A 48 -13.01 6.20 7.66
CA LEU A 48 -12.37 5.40 8.72
C LEU A 48 -10.84 5.42 8.57
N ASN A 49 -10.30 5.34 7.35
CA ASN A 49 -8.86 5.48 7.12
C ASN A 49 -8.39 6.86 7.57
N VAL A 50 -9.09 7.94 7.20
CA VAL A 50 -8.76 9.31 7.59
C VAL A 50 -8.75 9.47 9.11
N LYS A 51 -9.82 9.03 9.78
CA LYS A 51 -9.94 9.05 11.24
C LYS A 51 -8.83 8.24 11.91
N TYR A 52 -8.53 7.05 11.38
CA TYR A 52 -7.51 6.13 11.92
C TYR A 52 -6.12 6.74 11.93
N TYR A 53 -5.69 7.34 10.82
CA TYR A 53 -4.39 7.99 10.71
C TYR A 53 -4.34 9.29 11.49
N SER A 54 -5.39 10.12 11.41
CA SER A 54 -5.46 11.36 12.17
C SER A 54 -5.31 11.10 13.68
N GLN A 55 -5.99 10.09 14.23
CA GLN A 55 -5.86 9.74 15.65
C GLN A 55 -4.43 9.36 16.09
N ARG A 56 -3.60 8.88 15.17
CA ARG A 56 -2.21 8.43 15.44
C ARG A 56 -1.15 9.47 15.08
N ALA A 57 -1.53 10.53 14.40
CA ALA A 57 -0.62 11.62 14.06
C ALA A 57 -0.36 12.49 15.29
N SER A 58 0.93 12.68 15.58
CA SER A 58 1.48 13.57 16.61
C SER A 58 2.39 14.61 15.94
N GLY A 59 2.43 15.84 16.46
CA GLY A 59 3.23 16.93 15.88
C GLY A 59 4.71 16.57 15.79
N GLY A 60 5.28 16.68 14.59
CA GLY A 60 6.64 16.27 14.25
C GLY A 60 6.88 14.76 14.23
N GLY A 61 5.82 13.95 14.31
CA GLY A 61 5.89 12.50 14.16
C GLY A 61 5.94 12.04 12.71
N PHE A 62 6.37 10.79 12.49
CA PHE A 62 6.46 10.17 11.16
C PHE A 62 5.66 8.86 11.10
N MET A 63 5.01 8.61 9.96
CA MET A 63 4.09 7.51 9.77
C MET A 63 4.25 6.90 8.37
N LEU A 64 4.01 5.59 8.27
CA LEU A 64 3.87 4.90 6.99
C LEU A 64 2.42 4.47 6.80
N THR A 65 1.91 4.61 5.57
CA THR A 65 0.59 4.07 5.23
C THR A 65 0.59 2.54 5.36
N GLU A 66 -0.60 1.96 5.33
CA GLU A 66 -0.75 0.55 5.02
C GLU A 66 -0.21 0.25 3.63
N ALA A 67 0.04 -1.03 3.38
CA ALA A 67 0.54 -1.48 2.09
C ALA A 67 -0.42 -1.03 0.99
N THR A 68 0.10 -0.34 -0.02
CA THR A 68 -0.71 0.36 -1.03
C THR A 68 -0.38 -0.20 -2.41
N PRO A 69 -1.23 -1.10 -2.98
CA PRO A 69 -1.01 -1.68 -4.29
C PRO A 69 -0.86 -0.63 -5.39
N ILE A 70 0.12 -0.84 -6.27
CA ILE A 70 0.40 0.04 -7.42
C ILE A 70 -0.36 -0.36 -8.69
N SER A 71 -1.06 -1.49 -8.68
CA SER A 71 -1.89 -1.96 -9.78
C SER A 71 -2.89 -3.01 -9.27
N ARG A 72 -3.88 -3.37 -10.10
CA ARG A 72 -4.79 -4.49 -9.79
C ARG A 72 -4.05 -5.83 -9.62
N HIS A 73 -2.96 -6.03 -10.36
CA HIS A 73 -2.15 -7.25 -10.29
C HIS A 73 -1.21 -7.27 -9.07
N ALA A 74 -1.01 -6.13 -8.42
CA ALA A 74 -0.14 -5.99 -7.26
C ALA A 74 -0.86 -6.32 -5.93
N ALA A 75 -2.20 -6.43 -5.95
CA ALA A 75 -3.02 -6.60 -4.75
C ALA A 75 -3.13 -8.07 -4.31
N GLY A 76 -3.03 -8.33 -3.00
CA GLY A 76 -3.14 -9.69 -2.42
C GLY A 76 -4.25 -9.88 -1.40
N TYR A 77 -4.86 -8.80 -0.90
CA TYR A 77 -5.87 -8.87 0.16
C TYR A 77 -7.05 -7.92 -0.10
N PRO A 78 -8.27 -8.31 0.29
CA PRO A 78 -9.44 -7.44 0.14
C PRO A 78 -9.33 -6.23 1.06
N GLY A 79 -9.96 -5.12 0.68
CA GLY A 79 -10.05 -3.92 1.53
C GLY A 79 -8.72 -3.18 1.71
N VAL A 80 -7.69 -3.50 0.91
CA VAL A 80 -6.42 -2.79 0.94
C VAL A 80 -6.45 -1.64 -0.07
N PRO A 81 -6.31 -0.38 0.36
CA PRO A 81 -6.43 0.77 -0.53
C PRO A 81 -5.25 0.82 -1.51
N GLY A 82 -5.53 1.04 -2.80
CA GLY A 82 -4.50 1.18 -3.84
C GLY A 82 -4.14 2.65 -4.15
N ILE A 83 -3.25 2.86 -5.11
CA ILE A 83 -2.84 4.20 -5.61
C ILE A 83 -2.68 4.25 -7.14
N PHE A 84 -3.55 3.53 -7.86
CA PHE A 84 -3.45 3.38 -9.32
C PHE A 84 -4.67 3.87 -10.09
N THR A 85 -5.74 4.28 -9.40
CA THR A 85 -6.90 4.95 -10.01
C THR A 85 -6.99 6.40 -9.55
N THR A 86 -7.66 7.23 -10.35
CA THR A 86 -7.91 8.63 -9.98
C THR A 86 -8.76 8.74 -8.71
N SER A 87 -9.74 7.85 -8.52
CA SER A 87 -10.57 7.81 -7.31
C SER A 87 -9.75 7.48 -6.06
N GLN A 88 -8.84 6.52 -6.14
CA GLN A 88 -7.91 6.20 -5.06
C GLN A 88 -7.07 7.41 -4.67
N ILE A 89 -6.44 8.06 -5.65
CA ILE A 89 -5.61 9.25 -5.42
C ILE A 89 -6.43 10.36 -4.76
N ALA A 90 -7.65 10.61 -5.25
CA ALA A 90 -8.54 11.66 -4.74
C ALA A 90 -8.98 11.41 -3.29
N ASP A 91 -9.09 10.15 -2.85
CA ASP A 91 -9.53 9.80 -1.50
C ASP A 91 -8.39 9.48 -0.53
N TRP A 92 -7.13 9.57 -0.96
CA TRP A 92 -5.96 9.63 -0.06
C TRP A 92 -5.84 10.95 0.73
N LYS A 93 -6.97 11.57 1.08
CA LYS A 93 -7.13 12.73 1.99
C LYS A 93 -6.57 12.50 3.40
N VAL A 94 -6.13 11.27 3.68
CA VAL A 94 -5.33 10.90 4.85
C VAL A 94 -4.12 11.84 4.98
N THR A 95 -3.46 12.21 3.88
CA THR A 95 -2.31 13.13 3.91
C THR A 95 -2.67 14.46 4.55
N ASP A 96 -3.80 15.04 4.16
CA ASP A 96 -4.25 16.34 4.65
C ASP A 96 -4.55 16.29 6.16
N ALA A 97 -5.23 15.23 6.60
CA ALA A 97 -5.57 15.03 8.01
C ALA A 97 -4.35 14.78 8.90
N VAL A 98 -3.29 14.17 8.37
CA VAL A 98 -2.01 13.97 9.07
C VAL A 98 -1.21 15.27 9.10
N HIS A 99 -1.10 15.97 7.97
CA HIS A 99 -0.39 17.25 7.88
C HIS A 99 -1.04 18.35 8.73
N ALA A 100 -2.37 18.35 8.86
CA ALA A 100 -3.09 19.26 9.76
C ALA A 100 -2.69 19.10 11.24
N LYS A 101 -2.13 17.94 11.63
CA LYS A 101 -1.58 17.70 12.97
C LYS A 101 -0.07 17.96 13.08
N GLY A 102 0.55 18.47 12.02
CA GLY A 102 1.99 18.73 11.95
C GLY A 102 2.83 17.44 11.90
N ALA A 103 2.24 16.31 11.54
CA ALA A 103 2.94 15.05 11.36
C ALA A 103 3.26 14.81 9.87
N TYR A 104 4.15 13.87 9.59
CA TYR A 104 4.53 13.46 8.24
C TYR A 104 4.05 12.03 7.95
N ILE A 105 3.63 11.75 6.71
CA ILE A 105 3.24 10.40 6.28
C ILE A 105 3.74 10.07 4.89
N TYR A 106 4.35 8.89 4.73
CA TYR A 106 4.81 8.36 3.45
C TYR A 106 3.99 7.13 3.03
N CYS A 107 3.81 6.97 1.72
CA CYS A 107 3.07 5.85 1.14
C CYS A 107 3.97 4.60 0.98
N GLN A 108 3.54 3.47 1.52
CA GLN A 108 4.19 2.18 1.30
C GLN A 108 3.71 1.56 -0.02
N LEU A 109 4.41 1.84 -1.13
CA LEU A 109 4.15 1.20 -2.41
C LEU A 109 4.35 -0.31 -2.30
N TRP A 110 3.40 -1.07 -2.85
CA TRP A 110 3.36 -2.50 -2.59
C TRP A 110 2.98 -3.34 -3.81
N HIS A 111 3.61 -4.51 -3.91
CA HIS A 111 3.28 -5.57 -4.84
C HIS A 111 3.48 -6.92 -4.14
N VAL A 112 2.43 -7.74 -4.05
CA VAL A 112 2.49 -9.01 -3.30
C VAL A 112 3.19 -10.15 -4.04
N GLY A 113 3.30 -10.03 -5.37
CA GLY A 113 3.97 -11.02 -6.20
C GLY A 113 3.21 -12.35 -6.19
N ARG A 114 3.88 -13.45 -5.81
CA ARG A 114 3.27 -14.79 -5.76
C ARG A 114 2.11 -14.91 -4.75
N ALA A 115 2.00 -14.00 -3.79
CA ALA A 115 0.90 -13.98 -2.83
C ALA A 115 -0.37 -13.29 -3.40
N THR A 116 -0.38 -12.95 -4.69
CA THR A 116 -1.56 -12.41 -5.38
C THR A 116 -2.61 -13.51 -5.44
N VAL A 117 -3.82 -13.22 -4.98
CA VAL A 117 -4.95 -14.13 -5.12
C VAL A 117 -5.73 -13.76 -6.38
N SER A 118 -6.06 -14.77 -7.21
CA SER A 118 -6.74 -14.58 -8.49
C SER A 118 -8.11 -13.91 -8.34
N THR A 119 -8.77 -14.14 -7.22
CA THR A 119 -10.10 -13.61 -6.90
C THR A 119 -10.13 -12.08 -6.74
N LEU A 120 -9.01 -11.41 -6.47
CA LEU A 120 -8.97 -9.97 -6.14
C LEU A 120 -8.60 -9.06 -7.31
N GLY A 121 -8.88 -9.48 -8.54
CA GLY A 121 -8.63 -8.67 -9.75
C GLY A 121 -7.57 -9.26 -10.67
N CYS A 122 -6.84 -10.27 -10.21
CA CYS A 122 -6.02 -11.12 -11.07
C CYS A 122 -6.89 -12.25 -11.65
N SER A 123 -7.86 -11.89 -12.49
CA SER A 123 -8.43 -12.87 -13.43
C SER A 123 -7.40 -13.15 -14.52
N LEU A 124 -6.23 -13.67 -14.13
CA LEU A 124 -5.52 -14.57 -15.01
C LEU A 124 -6.47 -15.74 -15.15
N LYS A 125 -7.27 -15.72 -16.23
CA LYS A 125 -7.58 -16.97 -16.89
C LYS A 125 -6.22 -17.60 -17.12
N TYR A 126 -5.82 -18.50 -16.23
CA TYR A 126 -4.81 -19.48 -16.54
C TYR A 126 -5.44 -20.23 -17.70
N GLN A 127 -5.23 -19.75 -18.93
CA GLN A 127 -5.33 -20.61 -20.09
C GLN A 127 -4.25 -21.63 -19.79
N SER A 128 -4.66 -22.75 -19.21
CA SER A 128 -3.90 -23.96 -19.36
C SER A 128 -3.66 -24.05 -20.86
N VAL A 129 -2.41 -23.87 -21.28
CA VAL A 129 -1.95 -24.56 -22.45
C VAL A 129 -2.14 -26.02 -22.05
N GLN A 130 -3.32 -26.58 -22.31
CA GLN A 130 -3.47 -28.02 -22.35
C GLN A 130 -2.44 -28.44 -23.37
N ALA A 131 -1.33 -29.01 -22.90
CA ALA A 131 -0.44 -29.76 -23.76
C ALA A 131 -1.32 -30.83 -24.38
N ASN A 132 -1.77 -30.56 -25.61
CA ASN A 132 -2.57 -31.50 -26.37
C ASN A 132 -1.57 -32.53 -26.89
N PRO A 133 -1.55 -33.77 -26.36
CA PRO A 133 -0.55 -34.75 -26.76
C PRO A 133 -0.75 -35.25 -28.21
N SER A 134 -1.78 -34.75 -28.92
CA SER A 134 -2.14 -35.19 -30.27
C SER A 134 -1.80 -34.21 -31.40
N LYS A 135 -1.24 -33.01 -31.12
CA LYS A 135 -0.80 -32.11 -32.19
C LYS A 135 0.67 -32.32 -32.50
N LYS A 136 0.92 -33.12 -33.55
CA LYS A 136 2.22 -33.35 -34.19
C LYS A 136 3.07 -32.08 -34.22
N LEU A 137 4.27 -32.20 -33.65
CA LEU A 137 5.42 -31.35 -33.92
C LEU A 137 5.60 -31.19 -35.43
N LEU A 138 5.41 -29.98 -35.94
CA LEU A 138 6.06 -29.49 -37.16
C LEU A 138 5.96 -27.96 -37.18
N ASN A 139 7.13 -27.34 -36.99
CA ASN A 139 7.57 -26.02 -37.47
C ASN A 139 6.63 -24.82 -37.35
N LEU A 140 7.03 -23.85 -36.52
CA LEU A 140 7.26 -22.48 -36.99
C LEU A 140 8.05 -21.66 -35.95
N PHE A 141 9.38 -21.67 -36.05
CA PHE A 141 10.17 -20.52 -35.63
C PHE A 141 9.99 -19.45 -36.70
N SER A 142 9.19 -18.42 -36.43
CA SER A 142 9.36 -17.12 -37.06
C SER A 142 8.75 -16.06 -36.17
N PHE A 143 9.60 -15.46 -35.34
CA PHE A 143 9.37 -14.19 -34.69
C PHE A 143 9.42 -13.12 -35.79
N LYS A 144 8.31 -12.44 -36.06
CA LYS A 144 8.34 -11.10 -36.65
C LYS A 144 7.80 -10.12 -35.63
N VAL A 145 8.71 -9.27 -35.20
CA VAL A 145 8.44 -7.98 -34.56
C VAL A 145 7.84 -7.05 -35.63
N GLN A 146 6.73 -6.41 -35.30
CA GLN A 146 6.34 -5.10 -35.81
C GLN A 146 6.20 -4.16 -34.62
#